data_AF-A0A946I5S6-F1
#
_entry.id   AF-A0A946I5S6-F1
#
_cell.length_a   1.000
_cell.length_b   1.000
_cell.length_c   1.000
_cell.angle_alpha   90.00
_cell.angle_beta   90.00
_cell.angle_gamma   90.00
#
_symmetry.space_group_name_H-M   'P 1'
#
loop_
_entity.id
_entity.type
_entity.pdbx_description
1 polymer ?
#
loop_
_entity_poly.entity_id
_entity_poly.type
_entity_poly.pdbx_seq_one_letter_code
_entity_poly.pdbx_strand_id
1 'polypeptide(L)'
;MSTYKVGEQMLSLSVISEIIKEDKQLTLGEKAKQKIQDCRDYLDKKMEQSDAPIYGINTGFGSLCNHKISNADLGQLQTNLVLSHSCGTGDKVPADVVKIMLLLKVQSLSYGHSGVQLKTVERLIEMFNKNILPVIYQQGSLGASGDLAPLAHLSLPLLGEGKVIVDGEEVETKTIMKSNGWEAIALQSKEGLALLNGTQFMGAYGVWSLLKSQKLSYMADMIGAISLEAFDGRNECFDELIHLVRPHKGQLKTAENIRDFLAGSEIQEEEKKHVQDPYSFRCMPQVHGASKGVIAHVKDVFTTEINSVTDNPTIFIGEDKVISGGNFHGQPLAMAMDYLAIGLSELGSISERRTYQLISGQRGLPSFLVSKAGLNSGMMIPQYTAASIVSQNKQLCTPASVDSIVSSNGQEDHVSMGANAATKLY
;
A
#
# COMPACT_ATOMS: atom_id res chain seq x y z
N MET A 1 -5.63 -13.93 21.92
CA MET A 1 -5.45 -12.98 20.80
C MET A 1 -6.77 -12.27 20.57
N SER A 2 -6.76 -10.96 20.33
CA SER A 2 -7.96 -10.22 19.95
C SER A 2 -8.36 -10.55 18.51
N THR A 3 -9.66 -10.47 18.20
CA THR A 3 -10.22 -10.86 16.90
C THR A 3 -10.81 -9.64 16.21
N TYR A 4 -10.52 -9.48 14.92
CA TYR A 4 -11.19 -8.51 14.05
C TYR A 4 -12.23 -9.24 13.18
N LYS A 5 -13.43 -8.67 13.10
CA LYS A 5 -14.54 -9.21 12.30
C LYS A 5 -14.64 -8.45 10.98
N VAL A 6 -14.23 -9.11 9.91
CA VAL A 6 -14.32 -8.58 8.55
C VAL A 6 -15.79 -8.46 8.13
N GLY A 7 -16.13 -7.32 7.52
CA GLY A 7 -17.46 -7.03 6.98
C GLY A 7 -18.50 -6.48 7.97
N GLU A 8 -18.12 -6.23 9.23
CA GLU A 8 -18.97 -5.49 10.18
C GLU A 8 -18.78 -3.97 10.09
N GLN A 9 -17.57 -3.51 9.77
CA GLN A 9 -17.20 -2.10 9.67
C GLN A 9 -16.25 -1.87 8.48
N MET A 10 -16.21 -0.64 8.00
CA MET A 10 -15.21 -0.21 7.00
C MET A 10 -13.82 -0.20 7.63
N LEU A 11 -12.81 -0.63 6.86
CA LEU A 11 -11.42 -0.53 7.27
C LEU A 11 -10.96 0.92 7.28
N SER A 12 -10.13 1.25 8.26
CA SER A 12 -9.33 2.47 8.29
C SER A 12 -7.85 2.09 8.42
N LEU A 13 -6.95 2.99 8.03
CA LEU A 13 -5.50 2.75 8.21
C LEU A 13 -5.15 2.46 9.68
N SER A 14 -5.80 3.11 10.64
CA SER A 14 -5.58 2.85 12.07
C SER A 14 -6.01 1.43 12.46
N VAL A 15 -7.17 0.97 11.97
CA VAL A 15 -7.64 -0.41 12.21
C VAL A 15 -6.68 -1.41 11.58
N ILE A 16 -6.22 -1.18 10.34
CA ILE A 16 -5.23 -2.07 9.72
C ILE A 16 -3.92 -2.08 10.52
N SER A 17 -3.43 -0.92 10.96
CA SER A 17 -2.23 -0.86 11.81
C SER A 17 -2.40 -1.64 13.10
N GLU A 18 -3.58 -1.61 13.72
CA GLU A 18 -3.88 -2.31 14.96
C GLU A 18 -3.91 -3.84 14.71
N ILE A 19 -4.60 -4.27 13.64
CA ILE A 19 -4.65 -5.67 13.22
C ILE A 19 -3.24 -6.24 13.04
N ILE A 20 -2.37 -5.53 12.32
CA ILE A 20 -1.02 -6.00 12.00
C ILE A 20 -0.11 -5.95 13.24
N LYS A 21 -0.12 -4.86 14.02
CA LYS A 21 0.78 -4.70 15.19
C LYS A 21 0.42 -5.62 16.35
N GLU A 22 -0.87 -5.88 16.57
CA GLU A 22 -1.34 -6.72 17.67
C GLU A 22 -1.52 -8.19 17.26
N ASP A 23 -1.18 -8.53 16.01
CA ASP A 23 -1.37 -9.87 15.44
C ASP A 23 -2.81 -10.39 15.63
N LYS A 24 -3.79 -9.51 15.37
CA LYS A 24 -5.20 -9.85 15.54
C LYS A 24 -5.60 -10.95 14.58
N GLN A 25 -6.40 -11.88 15.07
CA GLN A 25 -6.98 -12.94 14.26
C GLN A 25 -8.18 -12.38 13.48
N LEU A 26 -8.37 -12.80 12.23
CA LEU A 26 -9.51 -12.45 11.40
C LEU A 26 -10.61 -13.51 11.54
N THR A 27 -11.86 -13.04 11.52
CA THR A 27 -13.07 -13.85 11.33
C THR A 27 -14.02 -13.10 10.41
N LEU A 28 -14.92 -13.81 9.72
CA LEU A 28 -16.02 -13.16 8.99
C LEU A 28 -17.19 -12.86 9.93
N GLY A 29 -17.74 -11.65 9.85
CA GLY A 29 -19.05 -11.36 10.44
C GLY A 29 -20.15 -12.15 9.73
N GLU A 30 -21.22 -12.49 10.45
CA GLU A 30 -22.33 -13.32 9.92
C GLU A 30 -22.99 -12.69 8.68
N LYS A 31 -23.13 -11.36 8.65
CA LYS A 31 -23.64 -10.64 7.47
C LYS A 31 -22.74 -10.80 6.25
N ALA A 32 -21.41 -10.83 6.44
CA ALA A 32 -20.48 -11.02 5.34
C ALA A 32 -20.54 -12.45 4.80
N LYS A 33 -20.62 -13.45 5.69
CA LYS A 33 -20.83 -14.85 5.29
C LYS A 33 -22.09 -15.01 4.45
N GLN A 34 -23.21 -14.44 4.90
CA GLN A 34 -24.47 -14.48 4.18
C GLN A 34 -24.36 -13.83 2.80
N LYS A 35 -23.76 -12.62 2.71
CA LYS A 35 -23.55 -11.94 1.42
C LYS A 35 -22.70 -12.74 0.44
N ILE A 36 -21.64 -13.39 0.91
CA ILE A 36 -20.79 -14.26 0.08
C ILE A 36 -21.62 -15.43 -0.45
N GLN A 37 -22.36 -16.11 0.43
CA GLN A 37 -23.17 -17.27 0.07
C GLN A 37 -24.29 -16.89 -0.90
N ASP A 38 -25.05 -15.83 -0.62
CA ASP A 38 -26.13 -15.34 -1.50
C ASP A 38 -25.60 -15.01 -2.90
N CYS A 39 -24.39 -14.42 -2.99
CA CYS A 39 -23.75 -14.09 -4.25
C CYS A 39 -23.37 -15.33 -5.07
N ARG A 40 -22.85 -16.36 -4.39
CA ARG A 40 -22.51 -17.65 -5.00
C ARG A 40 -23.76 -18.37 -5.49
N ASP A 41 -24.78 -18.49 -4.64
CA ASP A 41 -26.05 -19.15 -4.97
C ASP A 41 -26.76 -18.46 -6.13
N TYR A 42 -26.76 -17.12 -6.13
CA TYR A 42 -27.28 -16.33 -7.24
C TYR A 42 -26.55 -16.65 -8.55
N LEU A 43 -25.21 -16.69 -8.52
CA LEU A 43 -24.42 -16.95 -9.73
C LEU A 43 -24.65 -18.37 -10.26
N ASP A 44 -24.70 -19.37 -9.37
CA ASP A 44 -24.98 -20.76 -9.75
C ASP A 44 -26.35 -20.88 -10.41
N LYS A 45 -27.38 -20.29 -9.79
CA LYS A 45 -28.74 -20.25 -10.36
C LYS A 45 -28.78 -19.54 -11.71
N LYS A 46 -28.06 -18.41 -11.86
CA LYS A 46 -28.03 -17.66 -13.13
C LYS A 46 -27.40 -18.49 -14.25
N MET A 47 -26.37 -19.25 -13.93
CA MET A 47 -25.66 -20.15 -14.85
C MET A 47 -26.50 -21.36 -15.27
N GLU A 48 -27.38 -21.86 -14.40
CA GLU A 48 -28.33 -22.92 -14.74
C GLU A 48 -29.47 -22.44 -15.65
N GLN A 49 -29.86 -21.17 -15.53
CA GLN A 49 -31.02 -20.61 -16.22
C GLN A 49 -30.71 -20.01 -17.60
N SER A 50 -29.44 -19.72 -17.89
CA SER A 50 -29.05 -18.99 -19.10
C SER A 50 -27.72 -19.47 -19.65
N ASP A 51 -27.74 -19.81 -20.93
CA ASP A 51 -26.55 -20.15 -21.73
C ASP A 51 -25.83 -18.93 -22.32
N ALA A 52 -26.31 -17.71 -22.03
CA ALA A 52 -25.72 -16.48 -22.52
C ALA A 52 -24.26 -16.34 -22.04
N PRO A 53 -23.34 -15.83 -22.88
CA PRO A 53 -21.97 -15.62 -22.49
C PRO A 53 -21.87 -14.51 -21.43
N ILE A 54 -21.18 -14.81 -20.33
CA ILE A 54 -20.85 -13.88 -19.26
C ILE A 54 -19.33 -13.92 -19.06
N TYR A 55 -18.69 -12.76 -19.23
CA TYR A 55 -17.24 -12.61 -19.21
C TYR A 55 -16.60 -13.26 -17.97
N GLY A 56 -15.63 -14.14 -18.19
CA GLY A 56 -14.85 -14.79 -17.14
C GLY A 56 -15.62 -15.80 -16.28
N ILE A 57 -16.89 -16.07 -16.62
CA ILE A 57 -17.72 -17.07 -15.96
C ILE A 57 -17.88 -18.30 -16.85
N ASN A 58 -18.36 -18.13 -18.09
CA ASN A 58 -18.46 -19.18 -19.11
C ASN A 58 -17.80 -18.80 -20.44
N THR A 59 -16.91 -17.82 -20.41
CA THR A 59 -16.05 -17.43 -21.52
C THR A 59 -14.57 -17.48 -21.14
N GLY A 60 -13.67 -17.39 -22.12
CA GLY A 60 -12.25 -17.12 -21.89
C GLY A 60 -11.99 -15.70 -21.34
N PHE A 61 -10.70 -15.39 -21.12
CA PHE A 61 -10.22 -14.15 -20.51
C PHE A 61 -9.37 -13.32 -21.48
N GLY A 62 -9.23 -12.02 -21.24
CA GLY A 62 -8.42 -11.12 -22.09
C GLY A 62 -8.88 -11.17 -23.55
N SER A 63 -7.96 -11.40 -24.48
CA SER A 63 -8.27 -11.52 -25.92
C SER A 63 -9.15 -12.73 -26.27
N LEU A 64 -9.32 -13.70 -25.36
CA LEU A 64 -10.17 -14.87 -25.54
C LEU A 64 -11.59 -14.67 -24.98
N CYS A 65 -11.99 -13.43 -24.66
CA CYS A 65 -13.30 -13.10 -24.07
C CYS A 65 -14.52 -13.55 -24.88
N ASN A 66 -14.37 -13.81 -26.19
CA ASN A 66 -15.45 -14.26 -27.08
C ASN A 66 -15.57 -15.80 -27.21
N HIS A 67 -14.72 -16.58 -26.55
CA HIS A 67 -14.76 -18.04 -26.62
C HIS A 67 -15.59 -18.64 -25.49
N LYS A 68 -16.73 -19.28 -25.80
CA LYS A 68 -17.59 -19.97 -24.82
C LYS A 68 -16.90 -21.25 -24.31
N ILE A 69 -17.04 -21.52 -23.02
CA ILE A 69 -16.50 -22.69 -22.32
C ILE A 69 -17.65 -23.56 -21.81
N SER A 70 -17.45 -24.88 -21.81
CA SER A 70 -18.45 -25.82 -21.31
C SER A 70 -18.56 -25.74 -19.78
N ASN A 71 -19.74 -26.05 -19.23
CA ASN A 71 -19.95 -26.07 -17.77
C ASN A 71 -19.03 -27.06 -17.05
N ALA A 72 -18.67 -28.18 -17.71
CA ALA A 72 -17.77 -29.20 -17.15
C ALA A 72 -16.33 -28.69 -17.00
N ASP A 73 -15.91 -27.74 -17.82
CA ASP A 73 -14.54 -27.22 -17.85
C ASP A 73 -14.34 -25.97 -16.99
N LEU A 74 -15.40 -25.38 -16.41
CA LEU A 74 -15.31 -24.07 -15.73
C LEU A 74 -14.37 -24.08 -14.54
N GLY A 75 -14.38 -25.14 -13.74
CA GLY A 75 -13.47 -25.29 -12.60
C GLY A 75 -12.01 -25.42 -13.07
N GLN A 76 -11.76 -26.26 -14.08
CA GLN A 76 -10.43 -26.42 -14.65
C GLN A 76 -9.91 -25.12 -15.29
N LEU A 77 -10.79 -24.36 -15.94
CA LEU A 77 -10.49 -23.04 -16.49
C LEU A 77 -9.99 -22.09 -15.40
N GLN A 78 -10.64 -22.05 -14.24
CA GLN A 78 -10.20 -21.20 -13.13
C GLN A 78 -8.84 -21.64 -12.56
N THR A 79 -8.62 -22.93 -12.39
CA THR A 79 -7.31 -23.48 -11.96
C THR A 79 -6.21 -23.11 -12.95
N ASN A 80 -6.46 -23.30 -14.25
CA ASN A 80 -5.52 -22.95 -15.30
C ASN A 80 -5.23 -21.44 -15.35
N LEU A 81 -6.23 -20.60 -15.06
CA LEU A 81 -6.05 -19.16 -14.97
C LEU A 81 -5.06 -18.81 -13.86
N VAL A 82 -5.26 -19.30 -12.63
CA VAL A 82 -4.35 -19.04 -11.50
C VAL A 82 -2.93 -19.50 -11.83
N LEU A 83 -2.76 -20.72 -12.37
CA LEU A 83 -1.44 -21.25 -12.70
C LEU A 83 -0.73 -20.45 -13.80
N SER A 84 -1.42 -20.16 -14.91
CA SER A 84 -0.85 -19.43 -16.04
C SER A 84 -0.53 -17.97 -15.72
N HIS A 85 -1.27 -17.35 -14.79
CA HIS A 85 -1.06 -15.95 -14.43
C HIS A 85 -0.04 -15.77 -13.31
N SER A 86 0.42 -16.85 -12.67
CA SER A 86 1.48 -16.82 -11.65
C SER A 86 2.88 -16.61 -12.25
N CYS A 87 3.03 -15.55 -13.03
CA CYS A 87 4.22 -15.20 -13.81
C CYS A 87 5.00 -14.00 -13.24
N GLY A 88 4.75 -13.61 -11.98
CA GLY A 88 5.54 -12.58 -11.31
C GLY A 88 7.01 -12.96 -11.11
N THR A 89 7.91 -11.97 -11.08
CA THR A 89 9.37 -12.16 -10.97
C THR A 89 10.07 -11.01 -10.23
N GLY A 90 11.40 -11.10 -10.06
CA GLY A 90 12.23 -10.13 -9.37
C GLY A 90 12.30 -10.38 -7.87
N ASP A 91 12.43 -9.30 -7.10
CA ASP A 91 12.49 -9.38 -5.65
C ASP A 91 11.16 -9.86 -5.05
N LYS A 92 11.22 -10.46 -3.87
CA LYS A 92 10.04 -10.92 -3.14
C LYS A 92 9.31 -9.72 -2.53
N VAL A 93 7.99 -9.81 -2.46
CA VAL A 93 7.16 -8.87 -1.71
C VAL A 93 7.44 -9.07 -0.21
N PRO A 94 7.66 -7.99 0.56
CA PRO A 94 7.85 -8.07 2.01
C PRO A 94 6.67 -8.76 2.72
N ALA A 95 6.97 -9.54 3.75
CA ALA A 95 5.98 -10.36 4.46
C ALA A 95 4.81 -9.54 5.06
N ASP A 96 5.11 -8.35 5.59
CA ASP A 96 4.09 -7.44 6.13
C ASP A 96 3.17 -6.89 5.04
N VAL A 97 3.69 -6.62 3.84
CA VAL A 97 2.87 -6.26 2.66
C VAL A 97 2.01 -7.45 2.22
N VAL A 98 2.55 -8.67 2.12
CA VAL A 98 1.75 -9.88 1.78
C VAL A 98 0.63 -10.10 2.80
N LYS A 99 0.89 -9.90 4.09
CA LYS A 99 -0.12 -10.01 5.15
C LYS A 99 -1.24 -8.98 4.97
N ILE A 100 -0.92 -7.74 4.58
CA ILE A 100 -1.93 -6.72 4.24
C ILE A 100 -2.69 -7.13 2.96
N MET A 101 -2.02 -7.70 1.95
CA MET A 101 -2.68 -8.18 0.73
C MET A 101 -3.77 -9.23 1.04
N LEU A 102 -3.48 -10.20 1.91
CA LEU A 102 -4.45 -11.21 2.37
C LEU A 102 -5.66 -10.54 3.03
N LEU A 103 -5.43 -9.61 3.97
CA LEU A 103 -6.50 -8.86 4.63
C LEU A 103 -7.38 -8.10 3.63
N LEU A 104 -6.77 -7.37 2.69
CA LEU A 104 -7.51 -6.57 1.70
C LEU A 104 -8.27 -7.46 0.71
N LYS A 105 -7.73 -8.62 0.33
CA LYS A 105 -8.44 -9.58 -0.53
C LYS A 105 -9.65 -10.15 0.20
N VAL A 106 -9.49 -10.55 1.45
CA VAL A 106 -10.58 -11.02 2.31
C VAL A 106 -11.65 -9.93 2.48
N GLN A 107 -11.26 -8.67 2.75
CA GLN A 107 -12.19 -7.55 2.84
C GLN A 107 -12.97 -7.34 1.54
N SER A 108 -12.30 -7.30 0.39
CA SER A 108 -12.94 -7.10 -0.92
C SER A 108 -13.99 -8.19 -1.21
N LEU A 109 -13.63 -9.46 -1.00
CA LEU A 109 -14.53 -10.60 -1.20
C LEU A 109 -15.72 -10.60 -0.22
N SER A 110 -15.53 -10.06 1.00
CA SER A 110 -16.56 -9.99 2.04
C SER A 110 -17.77 -9.12 1.68
N TYR A 111 -17.63 -8.23 0.68
CA TYR A 111 -18.74 -7.41 0.22
C TYR A 111 -19.81 -8.21 -0.54
N GLY A 112 -19.51 -9.43 -1.02
CA GLY A 112 -20.49 -10.32 -1.64
C GLY A 112 -20.89 -9.91 -3.06
N HIS A 113 -19.95 -9.41 -3.85
CA HIS A 113 -20.17 -9.01 -5.25
C HIS A 113 -19.31 -9.80 -6.26
N SER A 114 -18.58 -10.81 -5.77
CA SER A 114 -17.53 -11.51 -6.54
C SER A 114 -17.87 -12.94 -6.94
N GLY A 115 -18.92 -13.54 -6.36
CA GLY A 115 -19.32 -14.91 -6.67
C GLY A 115 -18.34 -15.99 -6.19
N VAL A 116 -17.53 -15.70 -5.18
CA VAL A 116 -16.64 -16.71 -4.57
C VAL A 116 -17.39 -17.61 -3.59
N GLN A 117 -16.91 -18.83 -3.38
CA GLN A 117 -17.45 -19.69 -2.34
C GLN A 117 -16.91 -19.30 -0.95
N LEU A 118 -17.70 -19.53 0.09
CA LEU A 118 -17.35 -19.18 1.46
C LEU A 118 -16.03 -19.85 1.91
N LYS A 119 -15.84 -21.14 1.58
CA LYS A 119 -14.63 -21.90 1.96
C LYS A 119 -13.33 -21.28 1.42
N THR A 120 -13.38 -20.59 0.28
CA THR A 120 -12.23 -19.90 -0.31
C THR A 120 -11.80 -18.73 0.59
N VAL A 121 -12.77 -17.92 1.02
CA VAL A 121 -12.51 -16.77 1.90
C VAL A 121 -12.05 -17.22 3.28
N GLU A 122 -12.63 -18.30 3.81
CA GLU A 122 -12.22 -18.89 5.09
C GLU A 122 -10.79 -19.42 5.05
N ARG A 123 -10.35 -20.05 3.94
CA ARG A 123 -8.95 -20.48 3.79
C ARG A 123 -7.97 -19.31 3.75
N LEU A 124 -8.32 -18.21 3.06
CA LEU A 124 -7.51 -16.99 3.07
C LEU A 124 -7.37 -16.39 4.48
N ILE A 125 -8.46 -16.40 5.26
CA ILE A 125 -8.44 -16.01 6.67
C ILE A 125 -7.54 -16.93 7.49
N GLU A 126 -7.63 -18.24 7.27
CA GLU A 126 -6.81 -19.21 7.97
C GLU A 126 -5.31 -19.02 7.67
N MET A 127 -4.96 -18.75 6.41
CA MET A 127 -3.60 -18.39 5.99
C MET A 127 -3.11 -17.12 6.70
N PHE A 128 -3.93 -16.06 6.73
CA PHE A 128 -3.60 -14.84 7.47
C PHE A 128 -3.36 -15.12 8.96
N ASN A 129 -4.28 -15.85 9.59
CA ASN A 129 -4.30 -16.14 11.02
C ASN A 129 -3.10 -16.97 11.48
N LYS A 130 -2.67 -17.90 10.62
CA LYS A 130 -1.52 -18.78 10.86
C LYS A 130 -0.19 -18.22 10.35
N ASN A 131 -0.16 -16.97 9.85
CA ASN A 131 1.01 -16.37 9.21
C ASN A 131 1.61 -17.24 8.09
N ILE A 132 0.75 -17.92 7.32
CA ILE A 132 1.14 -18.69 6.13
C ILE A 132 1.07 -17.74 4.94
N LEU A 133 2.20 -17.13 4.59
CA LEU A 133 2.26 -16.03 3.64
C LEU A 133 2.74 -16.52 2.27
N PRO A 134 1.96 -16.38 1.19
CA PRO A 134 2.41 -16.78 -0.15
C PRO A 134 3.71 -16.07 -0.57
N VAL A 135 4.59 -16.78 -1.28
CA VAL A 135 5.73 -16.15 -1.95
C VAL A 135 5.21 -15.40 -3.18
N ILE A 136 5.34 -14.08 -3.15
CA ILE A 136 4.89 -13.16 -4.20
C ILE A 136 6.08 -12.32 -4.65
N TYR A 137 6.08 -11.89 -5.91
CA TYR A 137 7.16 -11.12 -6.50
C TYR A 137 6.72 -9.70 -6.88
N GLN A 138 7.69 -8.78 -6.89
CA GLN A 138 7.45 -7.35 -7.08
C GLN A 138 7.15 -6.94 -8.52
N GLN A 139 7.58 -7.72 -9.53
CA GLN A 139 7.37 -7.41 -10.95
C GLN A 139 6.33 -8.33 -11.57
N GLY A 140 5.50 -7.79 -12.47
CA GLY A 140 4.55 -8.56 -13.29
C GLY A 140 3.13 -7.98 -13.33
N SER A 141 2.75 -7.11 -12.38
CA SER A 141 1.48 -6.38 -12.45
C SER A 141 1.61 -5.11 -13.30
N LEU A 142 0.61 -4.85 -14.14
CA LEU A 142 0.43 -3.61 -14.89
C LEU A 142 -0.55 -2.64 -14.20
N GLY A 143 -1.24 -3.09 -13.14
CA GLY A 143 -2.37 -2.37 -12.54
C GLY A 143 -3.50 -2.11 -13.55
N ALA A 144 -3.73 -3.04 -14.48
CA ALA A 144 -4.60 -2.94 -15.66
C ALA A 144 -5.95 -3.60 -15.44
N SER A 145 -5.95 -4.92 -15.24
CA SER A 145 -7.07 -5.78 -14.80
C SER A 145 -6.91 -6.13 -13.31
N GLY A 146 -6.45 -5.14 -12.54
CA GLY A 146 -5.94 -5.33 -11.19
C GLY A 146 -4.51 -5.89 -11.19
N ASP A 147 -4.15 -6.52 -10.08
CA ASP A 147 -2.83 -7.05 -9.78
C ASP A 147 -2.72 -8.55 -10.10
N LEU A 148 -3.06 -8.91 -11.35
CA LEU A 148 -3.24 -10.30 -11.78
C LEU A 148 -2.09 -11.22 -11.34
N ALA A 149 -0.85 -10.92 -11.72
CA ALA A 149 0.27 -11.82 -11.44
C ALA A 149 0.61 -11.96 -9.94
N PRO A 150 0.70 -10.85 -9.16
CA PRO A 150 0.85 -10.96 -7.72
C PRO A 150 -0.30 -11.68 -7.01
N LEU A 151 -1.55 -11.47 -7.45
CA LEU A 151 -2.72 -12.11 -6.85
C LEU A 151 -2.89 -13.58 -7.29
N ALA A 152 -2.34 -13.95 -8.44
CA ALA A 152 -2.18 -15.34 -8.83
C ALA A 152 -1.23 -16.07 -7.89
N HIS A 153 -0.04 -15.49 -7.63
CA HIS A 153 0.91 -16.02 -6.64
C HIS A 153 0.31 -16.09 -5.22
N LEU A 154 -0.46 -15.07 -4.81
CA LEU A 154 -1.22 -15.07 -3.54
C LEU A 154 -2.17 -16.28 -3.45
N SER A 155 -2.73 -16.71 -4.58
CA SER A 155 -3.80 -17.71 -4.65
C SER A 155 -3.30 -19.13 -4.88
N LEU A 156 -2.07 -19.33 -5.35
CA LEU A 156 -1.47 -20.66 -5.56
C LEU A 156 -1.63 -21.59 -4.35
N PRO A 157 -1.46 -21.13 -3.09
CA PRO A 157 -1.59 -22.02 -1.94
C PRO A 157 -2.99 -22.60 -1.75
N LEU A 158 -4.04 -21.95 -2.26
CA LEU A 158 -5.41 -22.47 -2.24
C LEU A 158 -5.52 -23.75 -3.08
N LEU A 159 -4.73 -23.87 -4.14
CA LEU A 159 -4.69 -25.01 -5.05
C LEU A 159 -3.69 -26.09 -4.62
N GLY A 160 -2.93 -25.83 -3.56
CA GLY A 160 -1.83 -26.67 -3.15
C GLY A 160 -0.56 -26.53 -3.97
N GLU A 161 -0.43 -25.42 -4.69
CA GLU A 161 0.72 -25.13 -5.52
C GLU A 161 1.52 -23.94 -4.98
N GLY A 162 2.70 -23.71 -5.56
CA GLY A 162 3.60 -22.63 -5.15
C GLY A 162 4.22 -22.84 -3.77
N LYS A 163 4.71 -21.74 -3.22
CA LYS A 163 5.45 -21.71 -1.97
C LYS A 163 4.89 -20.65 -1.03
N VAL A 164 5.13 -20.85 0.25
CA VAL A 164 4.75 -19.93 1.33
C VAL A 164 5.93 -19.69 2.25
N ILE A 165 5.93 -18.58 2.96
CA ILE A 165 6.83 -18.26 4.05
C ILE A 165 6.11 -18.54 5.36
N VAL A 166 6.72 -19.35 6.22
CA VAL A 166 6.26 -19.66 7.58
C VAL A 166 7.46 -19.55 8.51
N ASP A 167 7.34 -18.80 9.60
CA ASP A 167 8.42 -18.56 10.56
C ASP A 167 9.74 -18.07 9.93
N GLY A 168 9.63 -17.33 8.82
CA GLY A 168 10.76 -16.77 8.07
C GLY A 168 11.37 -17.70 7.01
N GLU A 169 10.93 -18.96 6.96
CA GLU A 169 11.45 -19.96 6.02
C GLU A 169 10.50 -20.19 4.84
N GLU A 170 11.07 -20.38 3.66
CA GLU A 170 10.32 -20.70 2.44
C GLU A 170 10.04 -22.21 2.38
N VAL A 171 8.76 -22.57 2.29
CA VAL A 171 8.28 -23.95 2.32
C VAL A 171 7.32 -24.19 1.15
N GLU A 172 7.39 -25.38 0.55
CA GLU A 172 6.42 -25.83 -0.44
C GLU A 172 5.00 -25.88 0.17
N THR A 173 4.01 -25.32 -0.54
CA THR A 173 2.62 -25.29 -0.08
C THR A 173 2.11 -26.67 0.30
N LYS A 174 2.47 -27.72 -0.47
CA LYS A 174 2.02 -29.10 -0.24
C LYS A 174 2.37 -29.61 1.16
N THR A 175 3.54 -29.22 1.68
CA THR A 175 3.97 -29.57 3.04
C THR A 175 3.09 -28.89 4.08
N ILE A 176 2.78 -27.61 3.87
CA ILE A 176 1.91 -26.83 4.76
C ILE A 176 0.47 -27.35 4.73
N MET A 177 -0.04 -27.76 3.57
CA MET A 177 -1.36 -28.36 3.50
C MET A 177 -1.44 -29.66 4.29
N LYS A 178 -0.44 -30.55 4.13
CA LYS A 178 -0.39 -31.81 4.87
C LYS A 178 -0.32 -31.58 6.38
N SER A 179 0.48 -30.62 6.84
CA SER A 179 0.60 -30.33 8.28
C SER A 179 -0.66 -29.72 8.89
N ASN A 180 -1.46 -29.00 8.09
CA ASN A 180 -2.72 -28.40 8.53
C ASN A 180 -3.96 -29.25 8.25
N GLY A 181 -3.81 -30.42 7.61
CA GLY A 181 -4.94 -31.25 7.18
C GLY A 181 -5.81 -30.58 6.13
N TRP A 182 -5.23 -29.70 5.32
CA TRP A 182 -5.94 -28.98 4.27
C TRP A 182 -6.07 -29.79 3.00
N GLU A 183 -7.26 -29.74 2.41
CA GLU A 183 -7.48 -30.12 1.02
C GLU A 183 -7.37 -28.90 0.09
N ALA A 184 -7.07 -29.17 -1.18
CA ALA A 184 -7.02 -28.15 -2.22
C ALA A 184 -8.43 -27.63 -2.50
N ILE A 185 -8.55 -26.32 -2.65
CA ILE A 185 -9.82 -25.69 -3.00
C ILE A 185 -10.12 -25.97 -4.47
N ALA A 186 -11.15 -26.79 -4.72
CA ALA A 186 -11.74 -26.90 -6.05
C ALA A 186 -12.50 -25.61 -6.39
N LEU A 187 -11.90 -24.78 -7.25
CA LEU A 187 -12.46 -23.52 -7.71
C LEU A 187 -13.74 -23.75 -8.53
N GLN A 188 -14.76 -22.94 -8.26
CA GLN A 188 -16.02 -22.87 -9.01
C GLN A 188 -15.95 -21.82 -10.13
N SER A 189 -17.02 -21.68 -10.91
CA SER A 189 -17.11 -20.65 -11.95
C SER A 189 -16.77 -19.26 -11.41
N LYS A 190 -16.02 -18.46 -12.19
CA LYS A 190 -15.52 -17.10 -11.86
C LYS A 190 -14.46 -17.02 -10.75
N GLU A 191 -14.29 -18.02 -9.89
CA GLU A 191 -13.47 -17.84 -8.66
C GLU A 191 -12.00 -17.54 -8.90
N GLY A 192 -11.39 -18.16 -9.91
CA GLY A 192 -10.01 -17.86 -10.28
C GLY A 192 -9.88 -16.40 -10.68
N LEU A 193 -10.82 -15.88 -11.47
CA LEU A 193 -10.83 -14.47 -11.82
C LEU A 193 -11.06 -13.57 -10.59
N ALA A 194 -12.02 -13.88 -9.73
CA ALA A 194 -12.30 -13.10 -8.52
C ALA A 194 -11.10 -13.01 -7.56
N LEU A 195 -10.29 -14.06 -7.51
CA LEU A 195 -9.05 -14.09 -6.73
C LEU A 195 -7.97 -13.18 -7.33
N LEU A 196 -7.81 -13.22 -8.66
CA LEU A 196 -6.77 -12.49 -9.39
C LEU A 196 -7.12 -11.02 -9.68
N ASN A 197 -8.40 -10.71 -9.81
CA ASN A 197 -8.87 -9.38 -10.19
C ASN A 197 -8.96 -8.46 -8.95
N GLY A 198 -8.54 -7.22 -9.10
CA GLY A 198 -8.54 -6.21 -8.04
C GLY A 198 -7.16 -5.67 -7.69
N THR A 199 -7.14 -4.66 -6.83
CA THR A 199 -6.01 -3.73 -6.65
C THR A 199 -5.22 -4.00 -5.35
N GLN A 200 -5.26 -5.22 -4.82
CA GLN A 200 -4.80 -5.49 -3.46
C GLN A 200 -3.26 -5.48 -3.29
N PHE A 201 -2.47 -5.69 -4.34
CA PHE A 201 -1.00 -5.55 -4.23
C PHE A 201 -0.63 -4.07 -4.13
N MET A 202 -1.15 -3.23 -5.04
CA MET A 202 -0.97 -1.78 -4.98
C MET A 202 -1.55 -1.20 -3.68
N GLY A 203 -2.75 -1.67 -3.31
CA GLY A 203 -3.45 -1.33 -2.08
C GLY A 203 -2.62 -1.62 -0.84
N ALA A 204 -2.01 -2.81 -0.75
CA ALA A 204 -1.21 -3.21 0.40
C ALA A 204 0.07 -2.39 0.54
N TYR A 205 0.81 -2.18 -0.56
CA TYR A 205 1.98 -1.30 -0.56
C TYR A 205 1.62 0.12 -0.15
N GLY A 206 0.58 0.72 -0.73
CA GLY A 206 0.20 2.08 -0.38
C GLY A 206 -0.32 2.22 1.06
N VAL A 207 -1.05 1.23 1.59
CA VAL A 207 -1.41 1.18 3.02
C VAL A 207 -0.16 1.17 3.90
N TRP A 208 0.80 0.28 3.60
CA TRP A 208 2.05 0.21 4.33
C TRP A 208 2.81 1.55 4.28
N SER A 209 2.96 2.11 3.08
CA SER A 209 3.68 3.37 2.86
C SER A 209 2.99 4.53 3.57
N LEU A 210 1.66 4.59 3.61
CA LEU A 210 0.92 5.59 4.37
C LEU A 210 1.16 5.48 5.88
N LEU A 211 1.18 4.26 6.44
CA LEU A 211 1.48 4.05 7.85
C LEU A 211 2.91 4.50 8.21
N LYS A 212 3.88 4.21 7.35
CA LYS A 212 5.26 4.70 7.52
C LYS A 212 5.34 6.21 7.34
N SER A 213 4.65 6.76 6.35
CA SER A 213 4.63 8.20 6.04
C SER A 213 4.12 9.04 7.20
N GLN A 214 3.03 8.60 7.86
CA GLN A 214 2.51 9.29 9.04
C GLN A 214 3.53 9.33 10.18
N LYS A 215 4.22 8.20 10.42
CA LYS A 215 5.31 8.14 11.41
C LYS A 215 6.48 9.04 11.02
N LEU A 216 6.95 8.96 9.78
CA LEU A 216 8.05 9.77 9.27
C LEU A 216 7.74 11.26 9.31
N SER A 217 6.51 11.66 9.00
CA SER A 217 6.08 13.06 9.05
C SER A 217 6.10 13.64 10.45
N TYR A 218 5.66 12.87 11.46
CA TYR A 218 5.79 13.26 12.87
C TYR A 218 7.26 13.33 13.31
N MET A 219 8.05 12.31 12.96
CA MET A 219 9.48 12.28 13.27
C MET A 219 10.25 13.42 12.60
N ALA A 220 9.86 13.85 11.41
CA ALA A 220 10.50 14.96 10.70
C ALA A 220 10.35 16.29 11.47
N ASP A 221 9.19 16.54 12.10
CA ASP A 221 8.98 17.72 12.95
C ASP A 221 9.86 17.65 14.20
N MET A 222 9.87 16.49 14.88
CA MET A 222 10.68 16.26 16.08
C MET A 222 12.18 16.40 15.81
N ILE A 223 12.69 15.72 14.77
CA ILE A 223 14.10 15.81 14.35
C ILE A 223 14.43 17.24 13.90
N GLY A 224 13.49 17.91 13.24
CA GLY A 224 13.60 19.31 12.86
C GLY A 224 13.76 20.24 14.07
N ALA A 225 12.97 20.04 15.12
CA ALA A 225 13.07 20.79 16.38
C ALA A 225 14.43 20.56 17.08
N ILE A 226 14.88 19.31 17.21
CA ILE A 226 16.21 18.98 17.74
C ILE A 226 17.32 19.66 16.92
N SER A 227 17.19 19.62 15.59
CA SER A 227 18.16 20.26 14.70
C SER A 227 18.15 21.78 14.86
N LEU A 228 16.98 22.38 15.11
CA LEU A 228 16.83 23.81 15.36
C LEU A 228 17.58 24.21 16.63
N GLU A 229 17.37 23.49 17.74
CA GLU A 229 18.09 23.75 19.00
C GLU A 229 19.60 23.64 18.81
N ALA A 230 20.07 22.56 18.16
CA ALA A 230 21.49 22.34 17.91
C ALA A 230 22.12 23.44 17.03
N PHE A 231 21.34 24.06 16.12
CA PHE A 231 21.80 25.13 15.26
C PHE A 231 21.61 26.53 15.89
N ASP A 232 21.19 26.61 17.16
CA ASP A 232 20.83 27.88 17.81
C ASP A 232 19.73 28.63 17.02
N GLY A 233 18.76 27.91 16.44
CA GLY A 233 17.72 28.51 15.60
C GLY A 233 16.61 29.21 16.41
N ARG A 234 15.90 30.10 15.72
CA ARG A 234 14.83 30.97 16.23
C ARG A 234 13.46 30.32 16.24
N ASN A 235 12.71 30.50 17.34
CA ASN A 235 11.36 29.98 17.48
C ASN A 235 10.26 30.86 16.85
N GLU A 236 10.52 32.15 16.58
CA GLU A 236 9.46 33.10 16.20
C GLU A 236 8.82 32.75 14.85
N CYS A 237 9.56 32.04 13.99
CA CYS A 237 9.05 31.59 12.71
C CYS A 237 8.00 30.47 12.80
N PHE A 238 7.80 29.89 14.00
CA PHE A 238 6.76 28.92 14.30
C PHE A 238 5.56 29.55 15.01
N ASP A 239 5.54 30.87 15.22
CA ASP A 239 4.43 31.56 15.88
C ASP A 239 3.10 31.30 15.15
N GLU A 240 2.06 31.00 15.94
CA GLU A 240 0.75 30.64 15.41
C GLU A 240 0.16 31.72 14.48
N LEU A 241 0.39 33.00 14.78
CA LEU A 241 -0.15 34.11 14.00
C LEU A 241 0.35 34.09 12.55
N ILE A 242 1.62 33.74 12.32
CA ILE A 242 2.20 33.59 10.96
C ILE A 242 1.43 32.52 10.17
N HIS A 243 1.01 31.46 10.85
CA HIS A 243 0.39 30.32 10.20
C HIS A 243 -1.13 30.45 10.09
N LEU A 244 -1.78 31.25 10.94
CA LEU A 244 -3.19 31.60 10.81
C LEU A 244 -3.47 32.50 9.60
N VAL A 245 -2.55 33.42 9.26
CA VAL A 245 -2.70 34.28 8.06
C VAL A 245 -2.48 33.52 6.73
N ARG A 246 -1.90 32.30 6.80
CA ARG A 246 -1.78 31.37 5.67
C ARG A 246 -2.19 29.95 6.10
N PRO A 247 -3.50 29.67 6.25
CA PRO A 247 -4.02 28.58 7.06
C PRO A 247 -4.04 27.21 6.35
N HIS A 248 -2.90 26.80 5.79
CA HIS A 248 -2.75 25.41 5.34
C HIS A 248 -2.68 24.50 6.59
N LYS A 249 -3.61 23.54 6.69
CA LYS A 249 -3.75 22.66 7.88
C LYS A 249 -2.44 21.99 8.28
N GLY A 250 -1.69 21.44 7.32
CA GLY A 250 -0.41 20.79 7.59
C GLY A 250 0.67 21.76 8.08
N GLN A 251 0.64 23.02 7.62
CA GLN A 251 1.57 24.06 8.06
C GLN A 251 1.29 24.46 9.50
N LEU A 252 0.02 24.72 9.83
CA LEU A 252 -0.42 24.98 11.20
C LEU A 252 -0.01 23.85 12.14
N LYS A 253 -0.29 22.59 11.76
CA LYS A 253 0.05 21.43 12.59
C LYS A 253 1.55 21.25 12.79
N THR A 254 2.36 21.49 11.76
CA THR A 254 3.83 21.41 11.89
C THR A 254 4.35 22.46 12.86
N ALA A 255 3.87 23.70 12.75
CA ALA A 255 4.29 24.78 13.62
C ALA A 255 3.89 24.52 15.08
N GLU A 256 2.65 24.07 15.30
CA GLU A 256 2.17 23.61 16.61
C GLU A 256 3.10 22.54 17.20
N ASN A 257 3.35 21.44 16.47
CA ASN A 257 4.23 20.36 16.94
C ASN A 257 5.63 20.87 17.31
N ILE A 258 6.24 21.73 16.50
CA ILE A 258 7.58 22.26 16.76
C ILE A 258 7.56 23.16 18.02
N ARG A 259 6.56 24.04 18.18
CA ARG A 259 6.42 24.82 19.42
C ARG A 259 6.26 23.93 20.64
N ASP A 260 5.46 22.87 20.54
CA ASP A 260 5.25 21.92 21.63
C ASP A 260 6.55 21.19 22.01
N PHE A 261 7.36 20.78 21.02
CA PHE A 261 8.65 20.13 21.28
C PHE A 261 9.70 21.05 21.90
N LEU A 262 9.64 22.35 21.58
CA LEU A 262 10.58 23.36 22.09
C LEU A 262 10.12 24.00 23.40
N ALA A 263 8.94 23.64 23.91
CA ALA A 263 8.39 24.23 25.12
C ALA A 263 9.31 23.98 26.32
N GLY A 264 9.74 25.06 26.99
CA GLY A 264 10.65 25.01 28.13
C GLY A 264 12.13 24.83 27.79
N SER A 265 12.52 24.98 26.51
CA SER A 265 13.93 24.96 26.11
C SER A 265 14.67 26.21 26.60
N GLU A 266 15.66 26.02 27.47
CA GLU A 266 16.58 27.08 27.91
C GLU A 266 17.35 27.69 26.73
N ILE A 267 17.71 26.86 25.73
CA ILE A 267 18.37 27.34 24.50
C ILE A 267 17.47 28.35 23.81
N GLN A 268 16.17 28.11 23.69
CA GLN A 268 15.26 29.03 23.00
C GLN A 268 15.04 30.36 23.75
N GLU A 269 15.26 30.40 25.07
CA GLU A 269 15.17 31.63 25.87
C GLU A 269 16.40 32.54 25.72
N GLU A 270 17.53 32.01 25.23
CA GLU A 270 18.75 32.78 25.03
C GLU A 270 18.61 33.82 23.90
N GLU A 271 19.25 34.98 24.09
CA GLU A 271 19.28 36.04 23.08
C GLU A 271 20.01 35.59 21.80
N LYS A 272 19.27 35.54 20.70
CA LYS A 272 19.78 35.12 19.39
C LYS A 272 20.49 36.28 18.68
N LYS A 273 21.79 36.11 18.39
CA LYS A 273 22.62 37.12 17.68
C LYS A 273 22.21 37.39 16.23
N HIS A 274 21.50 36.46 15.61
CA HIS A 274 21.17 36.49 14.19
C HIS A 274 19.72 36.90 13.99
N VAL A 275 19.40 37.56 12.87
CA VAL A 275 18.04 38.07 12.63
C VAL A 275 17.11 37.00 12.05
N GLN A 276 17.64 36.10 11.22
CA GLN A 276 16.88 35.05 10.56
C GLN A 276 17.70 33.77 10.40
N ASP A 277 16.98 32.67 10.24
CA ASP A 277 17.55 31.36 9.90
C ASP A 277 17.44 31.01 8.41
N PRO A 278 18.32 30.12 7.93
CA PRO A 278 18.18 29.47 6.64
C PRO A 278 16.81 28.80 6.49
N TYR A 279 16.32 28.72 5.24
CA TYR A 279 14.99 28.18 4.94
C TYR A 279 14.81 26.72 5.37
N SER A 280 15.88 25.93 5.46
CA SER A 280 15.79 24.54 5.93
C SER A 280 15.29 24.42 7.37
N PHE A 281 15.42 25.49 8.17
CA PHE A 281 14.84 25.62 9.51
C PHE A 281 13.57 26.46 9.48
N ARG A 282 13.66 27.69 8.95
CA ARG A 282 12.58 28.67 8.99
C ARG A 282 11.32 28.26 8.21
N CYS A 283 11.49 27.46 7.15
CA CYS A 283 10.39 27.00 6.31
C CYS A 283 9.91 25.58 6.64
N MET A 284 10.31 25.00 7.78
CA MET A 284 9.83 23.68 8.20
C MET A 284 8.30 23.57 8.19
N PRO A 285 7.52 24.56 8.70
CA PRO A 285 6.06 24.48 8.66
C PRO A 285 5.52 24.38 7.25
N GLN A 286 6.05 25.18 6.32
CA GLN A 286 5.58 25.24 4.95
C GLN A 286 5.92 23.94 4.20
N VAL A 287 7.15 23.43 4.35
CA VAL A 287 7.62 22.25 3.61
C VAL A 287 7.07 20.96 4.23
N HIS A 288 7.24 20.73 5.53
CA HIS A 288 6.67 19.52 6.16
C HIS A 288 5.14 19.55 6.12
N GLY A 289 4.54 20.75 6.22
CA GLY A 289 3.11 20.93 6.13
C GLY A 289 2.53 20.61 4.75
N ALA A 290 3.27 20.91 3.67
CA ALA A 290 2.91 20.48 2.33
C ALA A 290 2.89 18.94 2.24
N SER A 291 3.94 18.26 2.72
CA SER A 291 3.99 16.79 2.77
C SER A 291 2.85 16.19 3.62
N LYS A 292 2.48 16.81 4.74
CA LYS A 292 1.30 16.41 5.53
C LYS A 292 0.00 16.51 4.73
N GLY A 293 -0.14 17.55 3.91
CA GLY A 293 -1.25 17.71 2.97
C GLY A 293 -1.33 16.59 1.93
N VAL A 294 -0.17 16.22 1.34
CA VAL A 294 -0.06 15.07 0.43
C VAL A 294 -0.50 13.78 1.13
N ILE A 295 0.06 13.48 2.31
CA ILE A 295 -0.28 12.27 3.07
C ILE A 295 -1.79 12.21 3.38
N ALA A 296 -2.41 13.34 3.73
CA ALA A 296 -3.85 13.39 3.98
C ALA A 296 -4.68 13.07 2.73
N HIS A 297 -4.35 13.69 1.59
CA HIS A 297 -5.05 13.42 0.33
C HIS A 297 -4.91 11.95 -0.09
N VAL A 298 -3.69 11.41 -0.05
CA VAL A 298 -3.44 10.02 -0.45
C VAL A 298 -4.12 9.04 0.50
N LYS A 299 -4.18 9.36 1.80
CA LYS A 299 -4.97 8.60 2.77
C LYS A 299 -6.45 8.53 2.38
N ASP A 300 -7.06 9.61 1.90
CA ASP A 300 -8.47 9.62 1.52
C ASP A 300 -8.74 8.73 0.30
N VAL A 301 -7.86 8.79 -0.71
CA VAL A 301 -7.91 7.90 -1.89
C VAL A 301 -7.81 6.43 -1.46
N PHE A 302 -6.81 6.09 -0.66
CA PHE A 302 -6.61 4.70 -0.20
C PHE A 302 -7.70 4.22 0.75
N THR A 303 -8.27 5.09 1.59
CA THR A 303 -9.40 4.73 2.47
C THR A 303 -10.63 4.36 1.66
N THR A 304 -10.84 5.00 0.51
CA THR A 304 -11.90 4.64 -0.44
C THR A 304 -11.61 3.29 -1.09
N GLU A 305 -10.40 3.13 -1.62
CA GLU A 305 -10.01 1.93 -2.37
C GLU A 305 -10.06 0.64 -1.53
N ILE A 306 -9.49 0.65 -0.31
CA ILE A 306 -9.47 -0.55 0.57
C ILE A 306 -10.87 -1.01 0.98
N ASN A 307 -11.87 -0.15 0.79
CA ASN A 307 -13.28 -0.42 1.07
C ASN A 307 -14.14 -0.57 -0.20
N SER A 308 -13.52 -0.70 -1.37
CA SER A 308 -14.20 -0.81 -2.67
C SER A 308 -14.19 -2.24 -3.20
N VAL A 309 -15.17 -2.57 -4.06
CA VAL A 309 -15.16 -3.80 -4.85
C VAL A 309 -14.43 -3.53 -6.16
N THR A 310 -13.25 -4.11 -6.30
CA THR A 310 -12.35 -3.92 -7.46
C THR A 310 -12.27 -5.14 -8.37
N ASP A 311 -13.22 -6.07 -8.23
CA ASP A 311 -13.35 -7.28 -9.04
C ASP A 311 -14.29 -7.07 -10.25
N ASN A 312 -14.14 -7.90 -11.28
CA ASN A 312 -14.91 -7.90 -12.51
C ASN A 312 -15.18 -9.33 -13.05
N PRO A 313 -16.38 -9.61 -13.59
CA PRO A 313 -17.59 -8.79 -13.53
C PRO A 313 -18.16 -8.70 -12.12
N THR A 314 -18.87 -7.62 -11.84
CA THR A 314 -19.51 -7.38 -10.54
C THR A 314 -20.95 -7.90 -10.53
N ILE A 315 -21.34 -8.58 -9.45
CA ILE A 315 -22.64 -9.23 -9.32
C ILE A 315 -23.57 -8.38 -8.46
N PHE A 316 -24.76 -8.05 -8.97
CA PHE A 316 -25.77 -7.25 -8.28
C PHE A 316 -27.06 -8.06 -8.16
N ILE A 317 -27.16 -8.84 -7.07
CA ILE A 317 -28.26 -9.78 -6.80
C ILE A 317 -29.61 -9.05 -6.82
N GLY A 318 -29.71 -7.91 -6.12
CA GLY A 318 -30.95 -7.14 -6.01
C GLY A 318 -31.51 -6.68 -7.35
N GLU A 319 -30.62 -6.47 -8.33
CA GLU A 319 -30.98 -5.96 -9.66
C GLU A 319 -30.98 -7.05 -10.74
N ASP A 320 -30.77 -8.31 -10.35
CA ASP A 320 -30.64 -9.46 -11.25
C ASP A 320 -29.61 -9.25 -12.39
N LYS A 321 -28.47 -8.62 -12.06
CA LYS A 321 -27.44 -8.22 -13.04
C LYS A 321 -26.06 -8.77 -12.72
N VAL A 322 -25.32 -9.10 -13.77
CA VAL A 322 -23.88 -9.34 -13.77
C VAL A 322 -23.27 -8.36 -14.77
N ILE A 323 -22.46 -7.42 -14.27
CA ILE A 323 -22.02 -6.27 -15.06
C ILE A 323 -20.51 -6.31 -15.22
N SER A 324 -20.03 -6.29 -16.46
CA SER A 324 -18.62 -6.07 -16.76
C SER A 324 -18.31 -4.58 -16.75
N GLY A 325 -17.27 -4.18 -16.02
CA GLY A 325 -16.80 -2.82 -15.86
C GLY A 325 -15.27 -2.77 -15.70
N GLY A 326 -14.77 -1.66 -15.15
CA GLY A 326 -13.32 -1.38 -15.04
C GLY A 326 -12.84 -1.04 -13.63
N ASN A 327 -13.58 -1.44 -12.58
CA ASN A 327 -13.23 -1.11 -11.19
C ASN A 327 -11.87 -1.68 -10.73
N PHE A 328 -11.28 -2.57 -11.51
CA PHE A 328 -9.96 -3.14 -11.28
C PHE A 328 -8.80 -2.19 -11.67
N HIS A 329 -9.08 -1.09 -12.39
CA HIS A 329 -8.03 -0.25 -12.98
C HIS A 329 -7.41 0.67 -11.93
N GLY A 330 -6.13 0.47 -11.62
CA GLY A 330 -5.45 1.10 -10.47
C GLY A 330 -5.03 2.57 -10.63
N GLN A 331 -5.62 3.33 -11.56
CA GLN A 331 -5.16 4.70 -11.86
C GLN A 331 -5.21 5.63 -10.64
N PRO A 332 -6.28 5.63 -9.82
CA PRO A 332 -6.33 6.47 -8.62
C PRO A 332 -5.18 6.16 -7.66
N LEU A 333 -4.82 4.88 -7.50
CA LEU A 333 -3.71 4.46 -6.63
C LEU A 333 -2.36 4.85 -7.22
N ALA A 334 -2.15 4.63 -8.52
CA ALA A 334 -0.90 4.96 -9.20
C ALA A 334 -0.54 6.45 -9.04
N MET A 335 -1.49 7.33 -9.37
CA MET A 335 -1.31 8.78 -9.22
C MET A 335 -1.10 9.19 -7.76
N ALA A 336 -1.85 8.59 -6.83
CA ALA A 336 -1.74 8.91 -5.41
C ALA A 336 -0.38 8.46 -4.83
N MET A 337 0.15 7.31 -5.24
CA MET A 337 1.46 6.83 -4.81
C MET A 337 2.61 7.66 -5.40
N ASP A 338 2.52 8.06 -6.67
CA ASP A 338 3.48 9.00 -7.27
C ASP A 338 3.46 10.36 -6.56
N TYR A 339 2.28 10.86 -6.21
CA TYR A 339 2.14 12.08 -5.44
C TYR A 339 2.73 11.95 -4.04
N LEU A 340 2.53 10.81 -3.38
CA LEU A 340 3.12 10.52 -2.07
C LEU A 340 4.66 10.46 -2.15
N ALA A 341 5.23 9.82 -3.17
CA ALA A 341 6.67 9.76 -3.36
C ALA A 341 7.28 11.17 -3.46
N ILE A 342 6.66 12.06 -4.24
CA ILE A 342 7.05 13.47 -4.33
C ILE A 342 6.96 14.14 -2.96
N GLY A 343 5.82 14.00 -2.27
CA GLY A 343 5.59 14.61 -0.95
C GLY A 343 6.60 14.16 0.12
N LEU A 344 7.01 12.89 0.12
CA LEU A 344 7.99 12.35 1.07
C LEU A 344 9.42 12.73 0.71
N SER A 345 9.75 12.83 -0.57
CA SER A 345 11.10 13.21 -1.00
C SER A 345 11.50 14.59 -0.48
N GLU A 346 10.54 15.51 -0.37
CA GLU A 346 10.75 16.86 0.17
C GLU A 346 11.09 16.86 1.67
N LEU A 347 10.58 15.90 2.46
CA LEU A 347 10.99 15.74 3.87
C LEU A 347 12.46 15.34 3.97
N GLY A 348 12.91 14.41 3.13
CA GLY A 348 14.32 14.02 3.05
C GLY A 348 15.22 15.16 2.56
N SER A 349 14.77 15.87 1.53
CA SER A 349 15.46 17.02 0.92
C SER A 349 15.74 18.12 1.95
N ILE A 350 14.71 18.60 2.65
CA ILE A 350 14.90 19.68 3.64
C ILE A 350 15.68 19.20 4.87
N SER A 351 15.53 17.93 5.26
CA SER A 351 16.30 17.35 6.37
C SER A 351 17.79 17.33 6.06
N GLU A 352 18.20 16.91 4.87
CA GLU A 352 19.62 16.91 4.48
C GLU A 352 20.19 18.33 4.41
N ARG A 353 19.40 19.33 3.98
CA ARG A 353 19.82 20.74 4.05
C ARG A 353 20.08 21.19 5.49
N ARG A 354 19.28 20.76 6.47
CA ARG A 354 19.58 20.99 7.90
C ARG A 354 20.84 20.25 8.36
N THR A 355 21.03 19.01 7.93
CA THR A 355 22.28 18.26 8.19
C THR A 355 23.50 19.05 7.72
N TYR A 356 23.48 19.58 6.49
CA TYR A 356 24.55 20.44 5.98
C TYR A 356 24.79 21.68 6.87
N GLN A 357 23.72 22.39 7.26
CA GLN A 357 23.85 23.58 8.11
C GLN A 357 24.53 23.25 9.44
N LEU A 358 24.15 22.15 10.09
CA LEU A 358 24.75 21.70 11.35
C LEU A 358 26.24 21.40 11.21
N ILE A 359 26.66 20.74 10.12
CA ILE A 359 28.07 20.38 9.92
C ILE A 359 28.93 21.51 9.34
N SER A 360 28.33 22.64 8.96
CA SER A 360 29.03 23.73 8.28
C SER A 360 30.04 24.48 9.17
N GLY A 361 29.95 24.31 10.49
CA GLY A 361 30.74 25.08 11.46
C GLY A 361 30.20 26.51 11.71
N GLN A 362 28.95 26.77 11.31
CA GLN A 362 28.26 28.01 11.63
C GLN A 362 27.65 27.96 13.04
N ARG A 363 27.16 29.11 13.53
CA ARG A 363 26.42 29.21 14.80
C ARG A 363 27.20 28.68 16.02
N GLY A 364 28.53 28.81 16.00
CA GLY A 364 29.41 28.36 17.09
C GLY A 364 29.65 26.85 17.13
N LEU A 365 29.10 26.09 16.18
CA LEU A 365 29.38 24.66 16.05
C LEU A 365 30.79 24.45 15.49
N PRO A 366 31.51 23.39 15.91
CA PRO A 366 32.75 23.02 15.25
C PRO A 366 32.46 22.51 13.83
N SER A 367 33.37 22.81 12.89
CA SER A 367 33.27 22.28 11.53
C SER A 367 33.16 20.75 11.54
N PHE A 368 32.21 20.23 10.78
CA PHE A 368 31.87 18.80 10.71
C PHE A 368 31.52 18.16 12.06
N LEU A 369 31.12 18.96 13.06
CA LEU A 369 30.80 18.53 14.42
C LEU A 369 31.93 17.71 15.07
N VAL A 370 33.19 18.10 14.82
CA VAL A 370 34.36 17.32 15.21
C VAL A 370 35.26 18.04 16.20
N SER A 371 35.87 17.28 17.11
CA SER A 371 37.01 17.75 17.90
C SER A 371 38.31 17.64 17.09
N LYS A 372 39.19 18.64 17.22
CA LYS A 372 40.48 18.71 16.50
C LYS A 372 40.33 18.58 14.98
N ALA A 373 39.55 19.49 14.39
CA ALA A 373 39.35 19.56 12.94
C ALA A 373 40.69 19.61 12.19
N GLY A 374 40.76 18.91 11.04
CA GLY A 374 41.97 18.74 10.25
C GLY A 374 42.74 17.45 10.58
N LEU A 375 42.69 16.97 11.81
CA LEU A 375 43.14 15.62 12.16
C LEU A 375 41.99 14.60 12.03
N ASN A 376 40.78 15.01 12.40
CA ASN A 376 39.57 14.20 12.30
C ASN A 376 38.60 14.79 11.27
N SER A 377 37.88 13.91 10.57
CA SER A 377 36.89 14.29 9.54
C SER A 377 35.46 14.43 10.05
N GLY A 378 35.16 13.94 11.26
CA GLY A 378 33.83 14.06 11.90
C GLY A 378 32.69 13.55 11.02
N MET A 379 31.64 14.36 10.92
CA MET A 379 30.42 14.06 10.17
C MET A 379 30.49 14.41 8.68
N MET A 380 31.68 14.69 8.14
CA MET A 380 31.87 15.03 6.72
C MET A 380 31.33 13.95 5.77
N ILE A 381 31.79 12.71 5.92
CA ILE A 381 31.40 11.61 5.01
C ILE A 381 29.97 11.10 5.28
N PRO A 382 29.46 11.04 6.53
CA PRO A 382 28.04 10.79 6.77
C PRO A 382 27.11 11.73 5.98
N GLN A 383 27.46 13.00 5.79
CA GLN A 383 26.68 13.91 4.95
C GLN A 383 26.70 13.51 3.47
N TYR A 384 27.77 12.89 2.97
CA TYR A 384 27.82 12.40 1.58
C TYR A 384 26.81 11.26 1.40
N THR A 385 26.72 10.37 2.39
CA THR A 385 25.71 9.31 2.40
C THR A 385 24.30 9.89 2.38
N ALA A 386 24.01 10.87 3.24
CA ALA A 386 22.70 11.54 3.26
C ALA A 386 22.37 12.21 1.91
N ALA A 387 23.33 12.94 1.34
CA ALA A 387 23.16 13.60 0.04
C ALA A 387 22.93 12.60 -1.11
N SER A 388 23.63 11.46 -1.09
CA SER A 388 23.45 10.39 -2.08
C SER A 388 22.03 9.81 -2.02
N ILE A 389 21.54 9.46 -0.82
CA ILE A 389 20.20 8.90 -0.61
C ILE A 389 19.12 9.91 -1.05
N VAL A 390 19.23 11.17 -0.63
CA VAL A 390 18.27 12.22 -1.02
C VAL A 390 18.28 12.45 -2.53
N SER A 391 19.46 12.37 -3.17
CA SER A 391 19.55 12.49 -4.63
C SER A 391 18.85 11.32 -5.34
N GLN A 392 18.97 10.10 -4.82
CA GLN A 392 18.28 8.92 -5.36
C GLN A 392 16.76 9.06 -5.27
N ASN A 393 16.23 9.61 -4.18
CA ASN A 393 14.78 9.89 -4.05
C ASN A 393 14.23 10.76 -5.18
N LYS A 394 15.03 11.69 -5.73
CA LYS A 394 14.60 12.52 -6.87
C LYS A 394 14.34 11.70 -8.12
N GLN A 395 15.15 10.66 -8.35
CA GLN A 395 14.94 9.74 -9.48
C GLN A 395 13.68 8.91 -9.27
N LEU A 396 13.46 8.45 -8.03
CA LEU A 396 12.26 7.72 -7.61
C LEU A 396 10.98 8.58 -7.64
N CYS A 397 11.08 9.91 -7.81
CA CYS A 397 9.91 10.77 -8.00
C CYS A 397 9.42 10.83 -9.45
N THR A 398 10.10 10.20 -10.41
CA THR A 398 9.60 10.10 -11.79
C THR A 398 8.28 9.32 -11.77
N PRO A 399 7.14 9.89 -12.19
CA PRO A 399 5.85 9.24 -12.04
C PRO A 399 5.78 7.98 -12.91
N ALA A 400 5.31 6.87 -12.32
CA ALA A 400 5.04 5.65 -13.08
C ALA A 400 3.65 5.72 -13.74
N SER A 401 2.70 6.47 -13.15
CA SER A 401 1.31 6.55 -13.58
C SER A 401 1.09 7.28 -14.92
N VAL A 402 2.14 7.84 -15.50
CA VAL A 402 2.11 8.52 -16.81
C VAL A 402 2.56 7.60 -17.94
N ASP A 403 3.00 6.38 -17.62
CA ASP A 403 3.36 5.36 -18.59
C ASP A 403 2.22 4.34 -18.76
N SER A 404 2.12 3.75 -19.95
CA SER A 404 1.19 2.69 -20.28
C SER A 404 1.68 1.91 -21.49
N ILE A 405 1.69 0.59 -21.40
CA ILE A 405 2.10 -0.31 -22.48
C ILE A 405 0.93 -1.24 -22.80
N VAL A 406 0.49 -1.23 -24.06
CA VAL A 406 -0.59 -2.08 -24.57
C VAL A 406 -0.22 -3.55 -24.42
N SER A 407 -1.13 -4.34 -23.87
CA SER A 407 -0.98 -5.79 -23.71
C SER A 407 -2.19 -6.54 -24.31
N SER A 408 -2.17 -7.88 -24.22
CA SER A 408 -3.31 -8.73 -24.58
C SER A 408 -3.90 -8.45 -25.98
N ASN A 409 -3.03 -8.22 -26.96
CA ASN A 409 -3.39 -7.93 -28.35
C ASN A 409 -4.31 -6.69 -28.52
N GLY A 410 -4.10 -5.65 -27.70
CA GLY A 410 -4.88 -4.42 -27.78
C GLY A 410 -6.18 -4.43 -26.98
N GLN A 411 -6.49 -5.53 -26.28
CA GLN A 411 -7.66 -5.58 -25.39
C GLN A 411 -7.41 -4.85 -24.07
N GLU A 412 -6.18 -4.86 -23.57
CA GLU A 412 -5.70 -4.10 -22.43
C GLU A 412 -4.79 -2.98 -22.96
N ASP A 413 -5.41 -1.95 -23.53
CA ASP A 413 -4.75 -0.88 -24.27
C ASP A 413 -4.33 0.32 -23.41
N HIS A 414 -4.87 0.43 -22.20
CA HIS A 414 -4.47 1.40 -21.20
C HIS A 414 -4.33 0.76 -19.83
N VAL A 415 -3.22 1.04 -19.14
CA VAL A 415 -2.89 0.48 -17.82
C VAL A 415 -2.36 1.57 -16.89
N SER A 416 -2.42 1.36 -15.59
CA SER A 416 -2.04 2.39 -14.61
C SER A 416 -0.56 2.40 -14.23
N MET A 417 0.15 1.29 -14.45
CA MET A 417 1.49 1.04 -13.90
C MET A 417 1.56 1.24 -12.37
N GLY A 418 0.44 1.09 -11.67
CA GLY A 418 0.37 1.35 -10.23
C GLY A 418 1.23 0.42 -9.39
N ALA A 419 1.53 -0.80 -9.87
CA ALA A 419 2.48 -1.69 -9.20
C ALA A 419 3.92 -1.14 -9.21
N ASN A 420 4.32 -0.44 -10.28
CA ASN A 420 5.62 0.24 -10.34
C ASN A 420 5.64 1.48 -9.43
N ALA A 421 4.52 2.21 -9.35
CA ALA A 421 4.38 3.31 -8.39
C ALA A 421 4.47 2.79 -6.93
N ALA A 422 3.88 1.63 -6.65
CA ALA A 422 3.88 0.99 -5.35
C ALA A 422 5.28 0.57 -4.87
N THR A 423 6.01 -0.19 -5.68
CA THR A 423 7.34 -0.73 -5.31
C THR A 423 8.40 0.35 -5.23
N LYS A 424 8.31 1.39 -6.06
CA LYS A 424 9.20 2.56 -6.05
C LYS A 424 8.98 3.47 -4.81
N LEU A 425 7.74 3.52 -4.30
CA LEU A 425 7.37 4.32 -3.13
C LEU A 425 7.79 3.65 -1.80
N TYR A 426 7.76 2.32 -1.75
CA TYR A 426 8.14 1.50 -0.59
C TYR A 426 9.61 1.71 -0.22
#